data_AF-A0A521NC71-F1
#
_entry.id   AF-A0A521NC71-F1
#
_cell.length_a   1.000
_cell.length_b   1.000
_cell.length_c   1.000
_cell.angle_alpha   90.00
_cell.angle_beta   90.00
_cell.angle_gamma   90.00
#
_symmetry.space_group_name_H-M   'P 1'
#
loop_
_entity.id
_entity.type
_entity.pdbx_description
1 polymer ?
#
loop_
_entity_poly.entity_id
_entity_poly.type
_entity_poly.pdbx_seq_one_letter_code
_entity_poly.pdbx_strand_id
1 'polypeptide(L)'
;MTIRRHLTTVAAFSALAFTAAACTPANNDADADRATDTTTIIEREVPADPVVVEREVTVPGPPVVIEDRRNDDSTTVRAGRDGIEVETTNR
;
A
#
# COMPACT_ATOMS: atom_id res chain seq x y z
N MET A 1 44.40 -60.90 -1.01
CA MET A 1 43.05 -60.32 -0.81
C MET A 1 43.20 -58.84 -0.51
N THR A 2 43.48 -58.03 -1.54
CA THR A 2 43.96 -56.63 -1.36
C THR A 2 43.51 -55.69 -2.48
N ILE A 3 42.82 -56.17 -3.51
CA ILE A 3 42.44 -55.37 -4.68
C ILE A 3 41.08 -54.67 -4.48
N ARG A 4 40.18 -55.22 -3.65
CA ARG A 4 38.82 -54.69 -3.45
C ARG A 4 38.75 -53.45 -2.54
N ARG A 5 39.83 -53.10 -1.83
CA ARG A 5 39.86 -51.95 -0.91
C ARG A 5 40.25 -50.63 -1.58
N HIS A 6 40.89 -50.67 -2.75
CA HIS A 6 41.37 -49.46 -3.44
C HIS A 6 40.33 -48.83 -4.38
N LEU A 7 39.28 -49.57 -4.76
CA LEU A 7 38.25 -49.07 -5.67
C LEU A 7 37.23 -48.14 -5.01
N THR A 8 36.99 -48.28 -3.70
CA THR A 8 36.04 -47.43 -2.96
C THR A 8 36.59 -46.06 -2.59
N THR A 9 37.90 -45.85 -2.66
CA THR A 9 38.53 -44.59 -2.22
C THR A 9 38.59 -43.52 -3.32
N VAL A 10 38.59 -43.93 -4.60
CA VAL A 10 38.71 -42.99 -5.73
C VAL A 10 37.41 -42.23 -6.00
N ALA A 11 36.25 -42.84 -5.73
CA ALA A 11 34.95 -42.22 -5.96
C ALA A 11 34.63 -41.05 -5.01
N ALA A 12 35.29 -40.96 -3.86
CA ALA A 12 35.06 -39.89 -2.89
C ALA A 12 35.74 -38.55 -3.28
N PHE A 13 36.85 -38.61 -4.04
CA PHE A 13 37.60 -37.41 -4.39
C PHE A 13 37.05 -36.66 -5.61
N SER A 14 36.34 -37.33 -6.52
CA SER A 14 35.71 -36.66 -7.67
C SER A 14 34.51 -35.80 -7.28
N ALA A 15 33.83 -36.13 -6.17
CA ALA A 15 32.68 -35.36 -5.68
C ALA A 15 33.07 -33.99 -5.08
N LEU A 16 34.29 -33.85 -4.57
CA LEU A 16 34.77 -32.60 -3.96
C LEU A 16 35.25 -31.56 -5.00
N ALA A 17 35.57 -31.99 -6.22
CA ALA A 17 36.00 -31.07 -7.28
C ALA A 17 34.83 -30.28 -7.90
N PHE A 18 33.62 -30.85 -7.91
CA PHE A 18 32.44 -30.19 -8.48
C PHE A 18 31.77 -29.18 -7.53
N THR A 19 32.02 -29.24 -6.22
CA THR A 19 31.46 -28.28 -5.25
C THR A 19 32.26 -26.98 -5.15
N ALA A 20 33.55 -26.98 -5.52
CA ALA A 20 34.36 -25.75 -5.55
C ALA A 20 33.95 -24.79 -6.68
N ALA A 21 33.47 -25.33 -7.81
CA ALA A 21 32.99 -24.52 -8.94
C ALA A 21 31.62 -23.85 -8.67
N ALA A 22 30.84 -24.36 -7.71
CA ALA A 22 29.57 -23.74 -7.31
C ALA A 22 29.77 -22.53 -6.37
N CYS A 23 30.92 -22.44 -5.71
CA CYS A 23 31.28 -21.33 -4.82
C CYS A 23 32.31 -20.38 -5.45
N THR A 24 32.48 -20.41 -6.76
CA THR A 24 33.29 -19.38 -7.43
C THR A 24 32.46 -18.09 -7.44
N PRO A 25 32.96 -16.98 -6.87
CA PRO A 25 32.29 -15.70 -7.01
C PRO A 25 32.16 -15.39 -8.50
N ALA A 26 30.96 -15.00 -8.95
CA ALA A 26 30.79 -14.51 -10.32
C ALA A 26 31.74 -13.33 -10.51
N ASN A 27 32.70 -13.48 -11.42
CA ASN A 27 33.61 -12.41 -11.81
C ASN A 27 32.82 -11.37 -12.60
N ASN A 28 32.18 -10.43 -11.90
CA ASN A 28 31.36 -9.36 -12.46
C ASN A 28 32.24 -8.18 -12.90
N ASP A 29 33.28 -8.43 -13.71
CA ASP A 29 34.12 -7.37 -14.29
C ASP A 29 33.34 -6.46 -15.26
N ALA A 30 32.10 -6.83 -15.60
CA ALA A 30 31.20 -6.04 -16.44
C ALA A 30 30.68 -4.74 -15.77
N ASP A 31 30.90 -4.55 -14.47
CA ASP A 31 30.44 -3.36 -13.73
C ASP A 31 31.59 -2.39 -13.34
N ALA A 32 32.84 -2.69 -13.73
CA ALA A 32 33.99 -1.84 -13.39
C ALA A 32 34.08 -0.56 -14.23
N ASP A 33 33.40 -0.50 -15.38
CA ASP A 33 33.42 0.63 -16.32
C ASP A 33 32.21 1.58 -16.21
N ARG A 34 31.30 1.37 -15.24
CA ARG A 34 30.25 2.35 -14.98
C ARG A 34 30.85 3.50 -14.18
N ALA A 35 31.32 4.53 -14.90
CA ALA A 35 31.63 5.83 -14.30
C ALA A 35 30.43 6.26 -13.43
N THR A 36 30.61 6.22 -12.11
CA THR A 36 29.61 6.66 -11.15
C THR A 36 29.54 8.18 -11.20
N ASP A 37 28.75 8.70 -12.13
CA ASP A 37 28.39 10.13 -12.15
C ASP A 37 27.61 10.44 -10.88
N THR A 38 28.33 10.89 -9.85
CA THR A 38 27.75 11.31 -8.58
C THR A 38 27.05 12.64 -8.81
N THR A 39 25.77 12.59 -9.14
CA THR A 39 24.94 13.79 -9.24
C THR A 39 24.57 14.24 -7.83
N THR A 40 25.13 15.35 -7.36
CA THR A 40 24.68 16.00 -6.13
C THR A 40 23.28 16.56 -6.35
N ILE A 41 22.27 15.95 -5.71
CA ILE A 41 20.92 16.49 -5.68
C ILE A 41 20.92 17.67 -4.69
N ILE A 42 20.76 18.88 -5.21
CA ILE A 42 20.48 20.06 -4.38
C ILE A 42 18.97 20.08 -4.14
N GLU A 43 18.54 19.78 -2.92
CA GLU A 43 17.14 19.92 -2.51
C GLU A 43 16.77 21.40 -2.54
N ARG A 44 16.05 21.82 -3.59
CA ARG A 44 15.45 23.15 -3.63
C ARG A 44 14.12 23.08 -2.89
N GLU A 45 14.03 23.78 -1.77
CA GLU A 45 12.78 24.00 -1.05
C GLU A 45 11.83 24.77 -1.99
N VAL A 46 10.86 24.05 -2.57
CA VAL A 46 9.77 24.65 -3.33
C VAL A 46 8.74 25.10 -2.29
N PRO A 47 8.39 26.40 -2.21
CA PRO A 47 7.24 26.82 -1.41
C PRO A 47 6.03 26.08 -1.96
N ALA A 48 5.49 25.15 -1.18
CA ALA A 48 4.26 24.48 -1.53
C ALA A 48 3.15 25.53 -1.40
N ASP A 49 2.78 26.15 -2.52
CA ASP A 49 1.58 26.96 -2.57
C ASP A 49 0.41 26.09 -2.08
N PRO A 50 -0.44 26.61 -1.19
CA PRO A 50 -1.51 25.83 -0.60
C PRO A 50 -2.45 25.31 -1.70
N VAL A 51 -2.51 23.99 -1.85
CA VAL A 51 -3.41 23.33 -2.79
C VAL A 51 -4.84 23.50 -2.28
N VAL A 52 -5.59 24.41 -2.90
CA VAL A 52 -7.03 24.57 -2.61
C VAL A 52 -7.78 23.44 -3.32
N VAL A 53 -8.28 22.48 -2.55
CA VAL A 53 -9.18 21.44 -3.05
C VAL A 53 -10.61 21.89 -2.83
N GLU A 54 -11.32 22.20 -3.91
CA GLU A 54 -12.75 22.47 -3.84
C GLU A 54 -13.50 21.18 -3.48
N ARG A 55 -14.07 21.15 -2.27
CA ARG A 55 -14.89 20.04 -1.79
C ARG A 55 -16.35 20.39 -2.00
N GLU A 56 -17.03 19.65 -2.86
CA GLU A 56 -18.49 19.69 -2.92
C GLU A 56 -19.07 19.13 -1.62
N VAL A 57 -19.76 19.98 -0.86
CA VAL A 57 -20.44 19.58 0.38
C VAL A 57 -21.92 19.54 0.08
N THR A 58 -22.51 18.34 0.12
CA THR A 58 -23.96 18.19 0.11
C THR A 58 -24.55 18.90 1.32
N VAL A 59 -25.22 20.02 1.08
CA VAL A 59 -25.96 20.74 2.12
C VAL A 59 -27.31 20.04 2.29
N PRO A 60 -27.68 19.57 3.50
CA PRO A 60 -29.01 19.04 3.75
C PRO A 60 -30.07 20.08 3.42
N GLY A 61 -31.10 19.68 2.68
CA GLY A 61 -32.27 20.52 2.46
C GLY A 61 -33.02 20.81 3.78
N PRO A 62 -33.83 21.88 3.83
CA PRO A 62 -34.65 22.19 5.00
C PRO A 62 -35.64 21.04 5.30
N PRO A 63 -36.02 20.84 6.57
CA PRO A 63 -36.99 19.81 6.96
C PRO A 63 -38.39 20.12 6.41
N VAL A 64 -39.17 19.07 6.18
CA VAL A 64 -40.58 19.16 5.79
C VAL A 64 -41.44 19.07 7.05
N VAL A 65 -42.36 20.01 7.24
CA VAL A 65 -43.29 20.02 8.38
C VAL A 65 -44.71 19.75 7.88
N ILE A 66 -45.40 18.82 8.53
CA ILE A 66 -46.78 18.42 8.25
C ILE A 66 -47.61 18.76 9.48
N GLU A 67 -48.59 19.63 9.33
CA GLU A 67 -49.48 20.07 10.41
C GLU A 67 -50.85 19.36 10.31
N ASP A 68 -51.31 18.77 11.42
CA ASP A 68 -52.71 18.34 11.55
C ASP A 68 -53.55 19.46 12.15
N ARG A 69 -54.31 20.14 11.29
CA ARG A 69 -55.18 21.26 11.68
C ARG A 69 -56.31 20.88 12.66
N ARG A 70 -56.58 19.59 12.86
CA ARG A 70 -57.68 19.14 13.75
C ARG A 70 -57.23 18.96 15.18
N ASN A 71 -55.99 18.54 15.38
CA ASN A 71 -55.45 18.20 16.71
C ASN A 71 -54.31 19.13 17.13
N ASP A 72 -53.92 20.09 16.27
CA ASP A 72 -52.72 20.93 16.43
C ASP A 72 -51.41 20.12 16.55
N ASP A 73 -51.44 18.86 16.11
CA ASP A 73 -50.27 17.98 16.05
C ASP A 73 -49.37 18.38 14.88
N SER A 74 -48.06 18.16 15.03
CA SER A 74 -47.08 18.43 13.98
C SER A 74 -46.14 17.25 13.79
N THR A 75 -45.78 16.96 12.55
CA THR A 75 -44.77 15.95 12.19
C THR A 75 -43.68 16.61 11.34
N THR A 76 -42.44 16.55 11.82
CA THR A 76 -41.25 17.04 11.13
C THR A 76 -40.48 15.88 10.52
N VAL A 77 -40.17 15.98 9.23
CA VAL A 77 -39.42 14.99 8.45
C VAL A 77 -38.11 15.62 7.96
N ARG A 78 -36.96 15.02 8.28
CA ARG A 78 -35.64 15.52 7.90
C ARG A 78 -34.72 14.41 7.39
N ALA A 79 -33.82 14.75 6.46
CA ALA A 79 -32.75 13.85 6.05
C ALA A 79 -31.57 13.96 7.03
N GLY A 80 -31.38 12.93 7.84
CA GLY A 80 -30.28 12.77 8.78
C GLY A 80 -29.10 12.02 8.19
N ARG A 81 -28.03 11.86 8.99
CA ARG A 81 -26.84 11.10 8.58
C ARG A 81 -27.15 9.63 8.28
N ASP A 82 -28.07 9.06 9.05
CA ASP A 82 -28.38 7.62 9.02
C ASP A 82 -29.67 7.30 8.24
N GLY A 83 -30.29 8.30 7.59
CA GLY A 83 -31.51 8.12 6.81
C GLY A 83 -32.54 9.23 7.04
N ILE A 84 -33.83 8.89 6.92
CA ILE A 84 -34.93 9.84 7.19
C ILE A 84 -35.29 9.78 8.67
N GLU A 85 -35.25 10.94 9.33
CA GLU A 85 -35.69 11.13 10.71
C GLU A 85 -37.09 11.74 10.71
N VAL A 86 -37.97 11.19 11.55
CA VAL A 86 -39.36 11.65 11.72
C VAL A 86 -39.61 11.94 13.19
N GLU A 87 -40.07 13.15 13.48
CA GLU A 87 -40.38 13.62 14.83
C GLU A 87 -41.84 14.10 14.87
N THR A 88 -42.65 13.54 15.77
CA THR A 88 -44.05 13.94 15.95
C THR A 88 -44.23 14.63 17.29
N THR A 89 -44.76 15.85 17.26
CA THR A 89 -45.17 16.61 18.44
C THR A 89 -46.69 16.60 18.52
N ASN A 90 -47.23 15.99 19.58
CA ASN A 90 -48.66 16.04 19.88
C ASN A 90 -48.94 17.21 20.84
N ARG A 91 -50.04 17.93 20.65
CA ARG A 91 -50.40 19.09 21.48
C ARG A 91 -51.47 18.78 22.54
#